data_AF-A0A558J100-F1
#
_entry.id   AF-A0A558J100-F1
#
_cell.length_a   1.000
_cell.length_b   1.000
_cell.length_c   1.000
_cell.angle_alpha   90.00
_cell.angle_beta   90.00
_cell.angle_gamma   90.00
#
_symmetry.space_group_name_H-M   'P 1'
#
loop_
_entity.id
_entity.type
_entity.pdbx_description
1 polymer ?
#
loop_
_entity_poly.entity_id
_entity_poly.type
_entity_poly.pdbx_seq_one_letter_code
_entity_poly.pdbx_strand_id
1 'polypeptide(L)'
;MTSHPGESGIWSTGPLYSRHPATDSRGVFVGGKNPSLIESDFESGIARLGGFWRQPSYVGAYLTAASLLVEQGRARGSYDEIGLPAFYLQRHAVELILKRLLNWCLEIIEYRNLIMPGQAIAIPSRLRGSLNNEHNLRCILQSLKKAAKLSGEHDPPEGLAQLVETISSVEASPHWSRYRVDSRSSQSMLWEKTEFVIPIVGIQSQLDLVASNVLAHSLEDESYENALYSTWAALMAALEESQ
;
A
#
# COMPACT_ATOMS: atom_id res chain seq x y z
N MET A 1 36.52 23.11 -19.30
CA MET A 1 35.83 23.69 -18.13
C MET A 1 35.40 22.54 -17.24
N THR A 2 36.08 22.44 -16.11
CA THR A 2 35.91 21.40 -15.09
C THR A 2 34.65 21.70 -14.27
N SER A 3 33.62 20.87 -14.39
CA SER A 3 32.47 20.91 -13.47
C SER A 3 32.75 19.98 -12.29
N HIS A 4 32.84 20.57 -11.10
CA HIS A 4 32.99 19.89 -9.82
C HIS A 4 31.87 18.86 -9.58
N PRO A 5 32.17 17.62 -9.14
CA PRO A 5 31.19 16.70 -8.60
C PRO A 5 31.08 17.01 -7.10
N GLY A 6 30.13 17.86 -6.74
CA GLY A 6 30.03 18.35 -5.37
C GLY A 6 28.71 19.04 -5.13
N GLU A 7 27.63 18.27 -5.24
CA GLU A 7 26.38 18.47 -4.50
C GLU A 7 25.53 17.22 -4.77
N SER A 8 25.72 16.22 -3.92
CA SER A 8 24.77 15.13 -3.77
C SER A 8 23.46 15.76 -3.30
N GLY A 9 22.65 16.17 -4.26
CA GLY A 9 21.27 16.58 -4.03
C GLY A 9 20.62 15.46 -3.24
N ILE A 10 20.33 15.72 -1.97
CA ILE A 10 19.37 14.94 -1.21
C ILE A 10 18.04 15.25 -1.89
N TRP A 11 17.78 14.51 -2.97
CA TRP A 11 16.49 14.51 -3.62
C TRP A 11 15.51 14.01 -2.58
N SER A 12 14.57 14.86 -2.15
CA SER A 12 13.40 14.38 -1.44
C SER A 12 12.71 13.41 -2.41
N THR A 13 12.87 12.12 -2.18
CA THR A 13 12.05 11.09 -2.79
C THR A 13 10.65 11.33 -2.25
N GLY A 14 9.89 12.20 -2.91
CA GLY A 14 8.45 12.36 -2.66
C GLY A 14 7.86 10.96 -2.51
N PRO A 15 7.27 10.61 -1.36
CA PRO A 15 7.07 9.21 -1.00
C PRO A 15 6.22 8.49 -2.04
N LEU A 16 6.58 7.24 -2.34
CA LEU A 16 5.80 6.30 -3.18
C LEU A 16 4.30 6.23 -2.79
N TYR A 17 3.92 6.76 -1.62
CA TYR A 17 2.58 6.72 -1.03
C TYR A 17 2.07 8.07 -0.49
N SER A 18 2.80 9.17 -0.67
CA SER A 18 2.53 10.47 0.01
C SER A 18 1.44 11.34 -0.59
N ARG A 19 1.04 11.07 -1.83
CA ARG A 19 -0.05 11.85 -2.41
C ARG A 19 -1.37 11.32 -1.88
N HIS A 20 -2.11 12.20 -1.20
CA HIS A 20 -3.45 11.94 -0.72
C HIS A 20 -4.38 11.71 -1.92
N PRO A 21 -5.07 10.56 -2.01
CA PRO A 21 -5.82 10.15 -3.20
C PRO A 21 -7.09 10.97 -3.45
N ALA A 22 -7.54 11.77 -2.47
CA ALA A 22 -8.73 12.63 -2.58
C ALA A 22 -8.68 13.75 -3.66
N THR A 23 -7.72 13.71 -4.58
CA THR A 23 -7.57 14.74 -5.63
C THR A 23 -8.01 14.27 -7.02
N ASP A 24 -8.35 13.00 -7.24
CA ASP A 24 -8.92 12.52 -8.52
C ASP A 24 -9.94 11.38 -8.34
N SER A 25 -11.16 11.59 -8.85
CA SER A 25 -12.27 10.62 -8.81
C SER A 25 -12.04 9.36 -9.66
N ARG A 26 -11.00 9.30 -10.48
CA ARG A 26 -10.63 8.15 -11.33
C ARG A 26 -9.54 7.26 -10.73
N GLY A 27 -9.06 7.58 -9.53
CA GLY A 27 -8.06 6.76 -8.81
C GLY A 27 -6.65 6.77 -9.44
N VAL A 28 -6.38 7.70 -10.35
CA VAL A 28 -5.07 7.92 -11.00
C VAL A 28 -4.65 9.34 -10.73
N PHE A 29 -3.41 9.58 -10.30
CA PHE A 29 -2.90 10.95 -10.27
C PHE A 29 -2.56 11.37 -11.70
N VAL A 30 -3.35 12.27 -12.29
CA VAL A 30 -3.11 12.82 -13.63
C VAL A 30 -2.80 14.32 -13.51
N GLY A 31 -1.53 14.68 -13.55
CA GLY A 31 -1.11 16.05 -13.86
C GLY A 31 -0.90 16.21 -15.37
N GLY A 32 -1.47 17.25 -15.96
CA GLY A 32 -1.08 17.74 -17.29
C GLY A 32 -1.51 16.90 -18.50
N LYS A 33 -2.51 16.02 -18.39
CA LYS A 33 -3.06 15.34 -19.59
C LYS A 33 -4.08 16.23 -20.28
N ASN A 34 -3.89 16.46 -21.58
CA ASN A 34 -4.94 17.07 -22.41
C ASN A 34 -6.17 16.13 -22.41
N PRO A 35 -7.38 16.60 -22.06
CA PRO A 35 -8.59 15.79 -22.03
C PRO A 35 -8.84 14.97 -23.30
N SER A 36 -8.47 15.48 -24.47
CA SER A 36 -8.63 14.78 -25.76
C SER A 36 -7.78 13.51 -25.88
N LEU A 37 -6.62 13.46 -25.21
CA LEU A 37 -5.79 12.25 -25.14
C LEU A 37 -6.36 11.21 -24.16
N ILE A 38 -7.30 11.59 -23.28
CA ILE A 38 -7.91 10.65 -22.35
C ILE A 38 -8.91 9.76 -23.07
N GLU A 39 -9.80 10.38 -23.82
CA GLU A 39 -10.84 9.70 -24.57
C GLU A 39 -10.25 8.80 -25.66
N SER A 40 -9.30 9.32 -26.44
CA SER A 40 -8.61 8.54 -27.47
C SER A 40 -7.83 7.34 -26.93
N ASP A 41 -7.10 7.50 -25.80
CA ASP A 41 -6.41 6.37 -25.16
C ASP A 41 -7.43 5.32 -24.69
N PHE A 42 -8.58 5.74 -24.14
CA PHE A 42 -9.63 4.84 -23.65
C PHE A 42 -10.27 4.04 -24.78
N GLU A 43 -10.72 4.71 -25.85
CA GLU A 43 -11.29 4.06 -27.04
C GLU A 43 -10.32 3.08 -27.70
N SER A 44 -9.01 3.39 -27.65
CA SER A 44 -7.96 2.55 -28.22
C SER A 44 -7.49 1.43 -27.28
N GLY A 45 -8.03 1.32 -26.06
CA GLY A 45 -7.59 0.32 -25.07
C GLY A 45 -6.15 0.52 -24.57
N ILE A 46 -5.65 1.76 -24.59
CA ILE A 46 -4.26 2.10 -24.24
C ILE A 46 -4.17 2.52 -22.78
N ALA A 47 -3.51 1.69 -21.97
CA ALA A 47 -3.02 2.10 -20.65
C ALA A 47 -1.60 2.68 -20.77
N ARG A 48 -1.35 3.85 -20.16
CA ARG A 48 0.01 4.39 -20.01
C ARG A 48 0.35 4.60 -18.54
N LEU A 49 1.58 4.26 -18.19
CA LEU A 49 2.08 4.22 -16.82
C LEU A 49 3.48 4.86 -16.77
N GLY A 50 3.73 5.69 -15.75
CA GLY A 50 5.02 6.36 -15.55
C GLY A 50 5.03 7.85 -15.90
N GLY A 51 6.00 8.58 -15.34
CA GLY A 51 6.14 10.04 -15.42
C GLY A 51 5.84 10.74 -14.09
N PHE A 52 6.43 11.92 -13.85
CA PHE A 52 6.28 12.69 -12.60
C PHE A 52 4.81 13.06 -12.28
N TRP A 53 3.99 13.16 -13.32
CA TRP A 53 2.59 13.54 -13.23
C TRP A 53 1.61 12.39 -13.52
N ARG A 54 2.09 11.14 -13.63
CA ARG A 54 1.25 10.00 -14.02
C ARG A 54 1.64 8.74 -13.27
N GLN A 55 1.13 8.63 -12.05
CA GLN A 55 1.33 7.47 -11.21
C GLN A 55 -0.05 6.92 -10.80
N PRO A 56 -0.31 5.61 -10.97
CA PRO A 56 -1.53 5.01 -10.46
C PRO A 56 -1.52 5.05 -8.92
N SER A 57 -2.70 5.10 -8.30
CA SER A 57 -2.81 4.61 -6.93
C SER A 57 -2.54 3.11 -6.97
N TYR A 58 -1.34 2.68 -6.58
CA TYR A 58 -0.97 1.27 -6.60
C TYR A 58 -1.97 0.43 -5.79
N VAL A 59 -2.31 0.86 -4.57
CA VAL A 59 -3.34 0.20 -3.74
C VAL A 59 -4.67 0.08 -4.48
N GLY A 60 -5.18 1.19 -5.01
CA GLY A 60 -6.47 1.22 -5.71
C GLY A 60 -6.48 0.35 -6.98
N ALA A 61 -5.39 0.33 -7.74
CA ALA A 61 -5.24 -0.48 -8.94
C ALA A 61 -5.29 -1.98 -8.61
N TYR A 62 -4.57 -2.44 -7.57
CA TYR A 62 -4.60 -3.84 -7.15
C TYR A 62 -5.95 -4.25 -6.55
N LEU A 63 -6.58 -3.38 -5.75
CA LEU A 63 -7.94 -3.59 -5.21
C LEU A 63 -8.96 -3.78 -6.35
N THR A 64 -8.96 -2.84 -7.31
CA THR A 64 -9.87 -2.85 -8.46
C THR A 64 -9.66 -4.10 -9.32
N ALA A 65 -8.41 -4.41 -9.64
CA ALA A 65 -8.08 -5.58 -10.45
C ALA A 65 -8.48 -6.90 -9.77
N ALA A 66 -8.30 -7.01 -8.45
CA ALA A 66 -8.74 -8.17 -7.67
C ALA A 66 -10.26 -8.34 -7.73
N SER A 67 -11.01 -7.25 -7.51
CA SER A 67 -12.48 -7.27 -7.58
C SER A 67 -12.98 -7.71 -8.95
N LEU A 68 -12.44 -7.13 -10.03
CA LEU A 68 -12.79 -7.50 -11.41
C LEU A 68 -12.54 -8.99 -11.72
N LEU A 69 -11.42 -9.56 -11.23
CA LEU A 69 -11.15 -10.98 -11.40
C LEU A 69 -12.16 -11.86 -10.66
N VAL A 70 -12.52 -11.49 -9.43
CA VAL A 70 -13.52 -12.22 -8.63
C VAL A 70 -14.90 -12.18 -9.31
N GLU A 71 -15.30 -11.02 -9.83
CA GLU A 71 -16.55 -10.85 -10.58
C GLU A 71 -16.56 -11.70 -11.86
N GLN A 72 -15.47 -11.71 -12.63
CA GLN A 72 -15.36 -12.54 -13.83
C GLN A 72 -15.37 -14.04 -13.50
N GLY A 73 -14.68 -14.45 -12.44
CA GLY A 73 -14.70 -15.83 -11.94
C GLY A 73 -16.12 -16.27 -11.59
N ARG A 74 -16.91 -15.40 -10.96
CA ARG A 74 -18.32 -15.65 -10.68
C ARG A 74 -19.14 -15.80 -11.96
N ALA A 75 -19.03 -14.85 -12.88
CA ALA A 75 -19.83 -14.80 -14.09
C ALA A 75 -19.58 -16.01 -15.01
N ARG A 76 -18.35 -16.54 -15.01
CA ARG A 76 -17.93 -17.68 -15.85
C ARG A 76 -17.98 -19.02 -15.13
N GLY A 77 -18.15 -19.03 -13.80
CA GLY A 77 -18.01 -20.24 -12.99
C GLY A 77 -16.59 -20.79 -12.96
N SER A 78 -15.58 -19.92 -12.99
CA SER A 78 -14.16 -20.28 -13.20
C SER A 78 -13.24 -19.90 -12.02
N TYR A 79 -13.72 -20.03 -10.78
CA TYR A 79 -12.92 -19.68 -9.60
C TYR A 79 -11.61 -20.47 -9.49
N ASP A 80 -11.58 -21.74 -9.91
CA ASP A 80 -10.36 -22.54 -9.84
C ASP A 80 -9.28 -22.05 -10.83
N GLU A 81 -9.68 -21.42 -11.93
CA GLU A 81 -8.77 -20.84 -12.92
C GLU A 81 -8.20 -19.50 -12.43
N ILE A 82 -9.04 -18.66 -11.82
CA ILE A 82 -8.66 -17.29 -11.43
C ILE A 82 -8.29 -17.16 -9.96
N GLY A 83 -8.45 -18.22 -9.16
CA GLY A 83 -8.27 -18.20 -7.71
C GLY A 83 -6.87 -17.76 -7.28
N LEU A 84 -5.85 -18.33 -7.93
CA LEU A 84 -4.45 -18.00 -7.66
C LEU A 84 -4.11 -16.53 -8.00
N PRO A 85 -4.37 -16.03 -9.24
CA PRO A 85 -4.09 -14.63 -9.55
C PRO A 85 -4.96 -13.66 -8.75
N ALA A 86 -6.24 -13.96 -8.48
CA ALA A 86 -7.10 -13.11 -7.65
C ALA A 86 -6.53 -12.99 -6.23
N PHE A 87 -6.17 -14.11 -5.61
CA PHE A 87 -5.57 -14.13 -4.28
C PHE A 87 -4.26 -13.34 -4.21
N TYR A 88 -3.40 -13.47 -5.24
CA TYR A 88 -2.18 -12.68 -5.32
C TYR A 88 -2.46 -11.17 -5.26
N LEU A 89 -3.41 -10.67 -6.05
CA LEU A 89 -3.76 -9.26 -6.08
C LEU A 89 -4.36 -8.79 -4.74
N GLN A 90 -5.24 -9.59 -4.14
CA GLN A 90 -5.84 -9.30 -2.81
C GLN A 90 -4.77 -9.18 -1.73
N ARG A 91 -3.90 -10.18 -1.64
CA ARG A 91 -2.80 -10.21 -0.67
C ARG A 91 -1.81 -9.08 -0.91
N HIS A 92 -1.53 -8.71 -2.16
CA HIS A 92 -0.66 -7.58 -2.45
C HIS A 92 -1.31 -6.23 -2.15
N ALA A 93 -2.61 -6.07 -2.38
CA ALA A 93 -3.34 -4.88 -1.96
C ALA A 93 -3.23 -4.66 -0.44
N VAL A 94 -3.39 -5.72 0.36
CA VAL A 94 -3.19 -5.64 1.83
C VAL A 94 -1.76 -5.26 2.20
N GLU A 95 -0.75 -5.84 1.54
CA GLU A 95 0.65 -5.41 1.76
C GLU A 95 0.83 -3.91 1.52
N LEU A 96 0.28 -3.40 0.41
CA LEU A 96 0.40 -1.98 0.06
C LEU A 96 -0.35 -1.08 1.04
N ILE A 97 -1.54 -1.48 1.52
CA ILE A 97 -2.27 -0.76 2.58
C ILE A 97 -1.41 -0.67 3.85
N LEU A 98 -0.89 -1.80 4.33
CA LEU A 98 -0.07 -1.84 5.54
C LEU A 98 1.18 -0.96 5.42
N LYS A 99 1.86 -1.02 4.26
CA LYS A 99 3.06 -0.22 3.99
C LYS A 99 2.75 1.27 3.87
N ARG A 100 1.62 1.63 3.26
CA ARG A 100 1.14 3.01 3.17
C ARG A 100 0.89 3.61 4.54
N LEU A 101 0.15 2.91 5.41
CA LEU A 101 -0.11 3.37 6.79
C LEU A 101 1.17 3.41 7.64
N LEU A 102 2.07 2.45 7.45
CA LEU A 102 3.36 2.44 8.13
C LEU A 102 4.21 3.65 7.73
N ASN A 103 4.22 4.00 6.44
CA ASN A 103 4.93 5.17 5.94
C ASN A 103 4.41 6.46 6.58
N TRP A 104 3.09 6.63 6.69
CA TRP A 104 2.50 7.77 7.41
C TRP A 104 3.00 7.89 8.85
N CYS A 105 2.99 6.79 9.60
CA CYS A 105 3.49 6.80 10.99
C CYS A 105 4.97 7.17 11.07
N LEU A 106 5.79 6.69 10.12
CA LEU A 106 7.21 7.01 10.06
C LEU A 106 7.44 8.49 9.74
N GLU A 107 6.71 9.06 8.78
CA GLU A 107 6.80 10.48 8.46
C GLU A 107 6.39 11.35 9.65
N ILE A 108 5.31 11.02 10.36
CA ILE A 108 4.91 11.73 11.58
C ILE A 108 6.05 11.77 12.61
N ILE A 109 6.75 10.66 12.82
CA ILE A 109 7.91 10.61 13.73
C ILE A 109 9.04 11.51 13.21
N GLU A 110 9.34 11.45 11.93
CA GLU A 110 10.40 12.25 11.31
C GLU A 110 10.12 13.76 11.43
N TYR A 111 8.90 14.20 11.13
CA TYR A 111 8.51 15.61 11.28
C TYR A 111 8.52 16.08 12.74
N ARG A 112 8.05 15.26 13.69
CA ARG A 112 8.16 15.59 15.11
C ARG A 112 9.61 15.76 15.56
N ASN A 113 10.51 14.91 15.07
CA ASN A 113 11.93 15.01 15.38
C ASN A 113 12.57 16.30 14.81
N LEU A 114 12.07 16.80 13.67
CA LEU A 114 12.50 18.08 13.10
C LEU A 114 12.04 19.27 13.95
N ILE A 115 10.80 19.24 14.45
CA ILE A 115 10.23 20.33 15.26
C ILE A 115 10.81 20.33 16.68
N MET A 116 11.06 19.15 17.27
CA MET A 116 11.57 19.00 18.63
C MET A 116 12.85 18.14 18.69
N PRO A 117 14.00 18.62 18.20
CA PRO A 117 15.23 17.82 18.13
C PRO A 117 15.71 17.27 19.48
N GLY A 118 15.47 18.01 20.58
CA GLY A 118 15.83 17.59 21.94
C GLY A 118 15.00 16.42 22.50
N GLN A 119 13.89 16.06 21.84
CA GLN A 119 13.01 14.94 22.21
C GLN A 119 12.94 13.90 21.09
N ALA A 120 13.93 13.88 20.18
CA ALA A 120 13.89 13.05 18.99
C ALA A 120 13.78 11.55 19.33
N ILE A 121 12.81 10.90 18.71
CA ILE A 121 12.56 9.46 18.82
C ILE A 121 13.37 8.74 17.76
N ALA A 122 14.25 7.82 18.17
CA ALA A 122 15.00 6.98 17.25
C ALA A 122 14.07 5.98 16.54
N ILE A 123 14.03 6.01 15.21
CA ILE A 123 13.28 5.05 14.40
C ILE A 123 14.10 3.76 14.25
N PRO A 124 13.63 2.60 14.74
CA PRO A 124 14.34 1.34 14.56
C PRO A 124 14.47 0.96 13.08
N SER A 125 15.66 0.52 12.66
CA SER A 125 15.95 0.10 11.27
C SER A 125 14.98 -0.95 10.75
N ARG A 126 14.48 -1.85 11.63
CA ARG A 126 13.48 -2.86 11.30
C ARG A 126 12.14 -2.27 10.80
N LEU A 127 11.74 -1.08 11.25
CA LEU A 127 10.51 -0.46 10.76
C LEU A 127 10.66 -0.01 9.30
N ARG A 128 11.78 0.65 8.96
CA ARG A 128 12.11 0.99 7.57
C ARG A 128 12.34 -0.26 6.71
N GLY A 129 12.95 -1.30 7.28
CA GLY A 129 13.07 -2.60 6.62
C GLY A 129 11.71 -3.24 6.31
N SER A 130 10.73 -3.07 7.20
CA SER A 130 9.37 -3.59 7.00
C SER A 130 8.61 -2.84 5.91
N LEU A 131 8.86 -1.54 5.77
CA LEU A 131 8.33 -0.74 4.67
C LEU A 131 8.88 -1.21 3.31
N ASN A 132 10.19 -1.43 3.22
CA ASN A 132 10.86 -1.61 1.93
C ASN A 132 10.97 -3.08 1.48
N ASN A 133 11.25 -4.00 2.41
CA ASN A 133 11.73 -5.35 2.08
C ASN A 133 10.87 -6.49 2.66
N GLU A 134 9.99 -6.20 3.62
CA GLU A 134 9.14 -7.22 4.22
C GLU A 134 7.91 -7.51 3.35
N HIS A 135 7.52 -8.77 3.31
CA HIS A 135 6.36 -9.27 2.59
C HIS A 135 5.45 -10.13 3.49
N ASN A 136 5.89 -10.53 4.67
CA ASN A 136 5.02 -11.21 5.63
C ASN A 136 4.04 -10.19 6.25
N LEU A 137 2.74 -10.35 5.95
CA LEU A 137 1.72 -9.40 6.39
C LEU A 137 1.65 -9.23 7.92
N ARG A 138 1.84 -10.31 8.69
CA ARG A 138 1.89 -10.25 10.16
C ARG A 138 3.07 -9.41 10.65
N CYS A 139 4.25 -9.57 10.05
CA CYS A 139 5.44 -8.77 10.39
C CYS A 139 5.24 -7.28 10.07
N ILE A 140 4.61 -6.96 8.93
CA ILE A 140 4.32 -5.57 8.55
C ILE A 140 3.29 -4.97 9.52
N LEU A 141 2.21 -5.69 9.85
CA LEU A 141 1.19 -5.25 10.82
C LEU A 141 1.79 -5.00 12.20
N GLN A 142 2.67 -5.87 12.69
CA GLN A 142 3.38 -5.65 13.96
C GLN A 142 4.24 -4.39 13.92
N SER A 143 4.91 -4.14 12.79
CA SER A 143 5.70 -2.94 12.59
C SER A 143 4.83 -1.68 12.51
N LEU A 144 3.66 -1.76 11.87
CA LEU A 144 2.66 -0.68 11.85
C LEU A 144 2.18 -0.34 13.28
N LYS A 145 1.77 -1.34 14.07
CA LYS A 145 1.36 -1.12 15.48
C LYS A 145 2.48 -0.46 16.30
N LYS A 146 3.72 -0.93 16.12
CA LYS A 146 4.88 -0.33 16.81
C LYS A 146 5.13 1.10 16.35
N ALA A 147 5.02 1.39 15.05
CA ALA A 147 5.20 2.72 14.51
C ALA A 147 4.09 3.67 14.99
N ALA A 148 2.82 3.24 14.96
CA ALA A 148 1.68 4.01 15.45
C ALA A 148 1.88 4.42 16.92
N LYS A 149 2.31 3.46 17.78
CA LYS A 149 2.64 3.77 19.18
C LYS A 149 3.77 4.79 19.31
N LEU A 150 4.82 4.67 18.51
CA LEU A 150 5.96 5.62 18.54
C LEU A 150 5.56 7.00 18.01
N SER A 151 4.65 7.06 17.04
CA SER A 151 4.06 8.29 16.53
C SER A 151 2.92 8.82 17.40
N GLY A 152 2.61 8.19 18.55
CA GLY A 152 1.51 8.62 19.43
C GLY A 152 0.12 8.54 18.78
N GLU A 153 -0.01 7.73 17.74
CA GLU A 153 -1.26 7.49 17.01
C GLU A 153 -2.00 6.28 17.60
N HIS A 154 -3.29 6.17 17.29
CA HIS A 154 -4.09 5.00 17.66
C HIS A 154 -3.62 3.74 16.95
N ASP A 155 -3.90 2.57 17.52
CA ASP A 155 -3.64 1.30 16.85
C ASP A 155 -4.46 1.19 15.55
N PRO A 156 -3.93 0.51 14.51
CA PRO A 156 -4.69 0.26 13.29
C PRO A 156 -5.98 -0.51 13.58
N PRO A 157 -7.08 -0.26 12.82
CA PRO A 157 -8.38 -0.87 13.09
C PRO A 157 -8.35 -2.40 13.14
N GLU A 158 -9.15 -3.00 14.02
CA GLU A 158 -9.15 -4.45 14.24
C GLU A 158 -9.49 -5.23 12.97
N GLY A 159 -10.39 -4.71 12.12
CA GLY A 159 -10.73 -5.33 10.83
C GLY A 159 -9.52 -5.54 9.92
N LEU A 160 -8.53 -4.62 9.94
CA LEU A 160 -7.29 -4.81 9.20
C LEU A 160 -6.46 -5.97 9.76
N ALA A 161 -6.42 -6.13 11.09
CA ALA A 161 -5.74 -7.26 11.72
C ALA A 161 -6.42 -8.60 11.41
N GLN A 162 -7.76 -8.63 11.42
CA GLN A 162 -8.55 -9.82 11.09
C GLN A 162 -8.37 -10.22 9.61
N LEU A 163 -8.31 -9.25 8.69
CA LEU A 163 -8.01 -9.51 7.28
C LEU A 163 -6.61 -10.07 7.07
N VAL A 164 -5.60 -9.51 7.77
CA VAL A 164 -4.23 -10.05 7.75
C VAL A 164 -4.22 -11.50 8.19
N GLU A 165 -4.90 -11.85 9.29
CA GLU A 165 -4.95 -13.23 9.75
C GLU A 165 -5.70 -14.15 8.78
N THR A 166 -6.80 -13.69 8.17
CA THR A 166 -7.56 -14.45 7.16
C THR A 166 -6.70 -14.78 5.93
N ILE A 167 -5.91 -13.83 5.44
CA ILE A 167 -5.00 -14.08 4.30
C ILE A 167 -3.85 -14.97 4.75
N SER A 168 -3.24 -14.69 5.90
CA SER A 168 -2.08 -15.43 6.41
C SER A 168 -2.41 -16.83 6.95
N SER A 169 -3.68 -17.20 7.09
CA SER A 169 -4.10 -18.60 7.36
C SER A 169 -4.16 -19.44 6.09
N VAL A 170 -4.31 -18.81 4.92
CA VAL A 170 -4.33 -19.47 3.61
C VAL A 170 -2.95 -19.41 2.95
N GLU A 171 -2.21 -18.32 3.16
CA GLU A 171 -0.88 -18.09 2.59
C GLU A 171 0.16 -19.02 3.21
N ALA A 172 0.63 -20.00 2.46
CA ALA A 172 1.70 -20.89 2.91
C ALA A 172 3.07 -20.19 2.98
N SER A 173 3.35 -19.25 2.07
CA SER A 173 4.50 -18.35 2.13
C SER A 173 4.24 -17.03 1.38
N PRO A 174 4.96 -15.94 1.66
CA PRO A 174 4.72 -14.62 1.05
C PRO A 174 4.79 -14.55 -0.49
N HIS A 175 5.36 -15.57 -1.13
CA HIS A 175 5.52 -15.65 -2.58
C HIS A 175 4.82 -16.86 -3.20
N TRP A 176 4.11 -17.64 -2.38
CA TRP A 176 3.41 -18.86 -2.78
C TRP A 176 2.50 -18.63 -3.98
N SER A 177 1.73 -17.55 -3.96
CA SER A 177 0.76 -17.24 -5.03
C SER A 177 1.39 -16.80 -6.35
N ARG A 178 2.71 -16.58 -6.40
CA ARG A 178 3.44 -16.10 -7.59
C ARG A 178 4.25 -17.19 -8.27
N TYR A 179 4.75 -18.15 -7.50
CA TYR A 179 5.71 -19.14 -7.99
C TYR A 179 5.22 -20.55 -7.69
N ARG A 180 5.20 -21.39 -8.71
CA ARG A 180 4.85 -22.83 -8.63
C ARG A 180 5.75 -23.62 -7.67
N VAL A 181 6.98 -23.17 -7.44
CA VAL A 181 7.99 -23.81 -6.61
C VAL A 181 8.49 -22.82 -5.57
N ASP A 182 8.65 -23.26 -4.32
CA ASP A 182 9.41 -22.50 -3.34
C ASP A 182 10.91 -22.79 -3.45
N SER A 183 11.62 -21.97 -4.23
CA SER A 183 13.07 -22.08 -4.40
C SER A 183 13.87 -21.53 -3.21
N ARG A 184 13.22 -20.92 -2.22
CA ARG A 184 13.88 -20.39 -1.01
C ARG A 184 13.91 -21.40 0.14
N SER A 185 13.16 -22.49 0.01
CA SER A 185 13.23 -23.63 0.92
C SER A 185 14.42 -24.55 0.57
N SER A 186 15.02 -25.17 1.58
CA SER A 186 16.12 -26.15 1.39
C SER A 186 15.68 -27.43 0.68
N GLN A 187 14.38 -27.64 0.55
CA GLN A 187 13.76 -28.71 -0.23
C GLN A 187 12.69 -28.10 -1.13
N SER A 188 12.95 -27.99 -2.43
CA SER A 188 12.02 -27.42 -3.41
C SER A 188 10.59 -27.97 -3.22
N MET A 189 9.71 -27.15 -2.65
CA MET A 189 8.32 -27.54 -2.44
C MET A 189 7.48 -27.15 -3.65
N LEU A 190 6.80 -28.14 -4.23
CA LEU A 190 5.83 -27.95 -5.31
C LEU A 190 4.45 -27.73 -4.69
N TRP A 191 3.89 -26.55 -4.86
CA TRP A 191 2.64 -26.19 -4.22
C TRP A 191 1.43 -26.95 -4.76
N GLU A 192 1.48 -27.35 -6.04
CA GLU A 192 0.42 -28.14 -6.69
C GLU A 192 0.21 -29.53 -6.08
N LYS A 193 1.13 -30.00 -5.22
CA LYS A 193 0.99 -31.28 -4.51
C LYS A 193 0.08 -31.19 -3.27
N THR A 194 -0.32 -29.99 -2.88
CA THR A 194 -1.19 -29.74 -1.73
C THR A 194 -2.41 -28.98 -2.21
N GLU A 195 -3.59 -29.48 -1.86
CA GLU A 195 -4.83 -28.77 -2.14
C GLU A 195 -4.99 -27.61 -1.15
N PHE A 196 -5.22 -26.41 -1.67
CA PHE A 196 -5.48 -25.21 -0.88
C PHE A 196 -6.86 -24.67 -1.22
N VAL A 197 -7.67 -24.43 -0.20
CA VAL A 197 -8.97 -23.77 -0.36
C VAL A 197 -8.80 -22.28 -0.12
N ILE A 198 -9.00 -21.47 -1.16
CA ILE A 198 -8.87 -20.02 -1.08
C ILE A 198 -10.25 -19.37 -1.14
N PRO A 199 -10.73 -18.73 -0.06
CA PRO A 199 -12.04 -18.08 -0.04
C PRO A 199 -11.99 -16.69 -0.70
N ILE A 200 -11.61 -16.62 -1.98
CA ILE A 200 -11.33 -15.35 -2.69
C ILE A 200 -12.49 -14.34 -2.66
N VAL A 201 -13.75 -14.78 -2.66
CA VAL A 201 -14.92 -13.89 -2.56
C VAL A 201 -15.02 -13.30 -1.14
N GLY A 202 -14.78 -14.11 -0.12
CA GLY A 202 -14.81 -13.68 1.28
C GLY A 202 -13.65 -12.72 1.58
N ILE A 203 -12.46 -13.03 1.07
CA ILE A 203 -11.28 -12.15 1.17
C ILE A 203 -11.56 -10.81 0.48
N GLN A 204 -12.13 -10.81 -0.74
CA GLN A 204 -12.46 -9.57 -1.43
C GLN A 204 -13.43 -8.71 -0.61
N SER A 205 -14.50 -9.31 -0.09
CA SER A 205 -15.52 -8.59 0.68
C SER A 205 -14.94 -7.95 1.95
N GLN A 206 -14.05 -8.67 2.66
CA GLN A 206 -13.35 -8.12 3.81
C GLN A 206 -12.35 -7.03 3.41
N LEU A 207 -11.63 -7.22 2.32
CA LEU A 207 -10.67 -6.26 1.79
C LEU A 207 -11.35 -4.94 1.41
N ASP A 208 -12.50 -4.99 0.74
CA ASP A 208 -13.26 -3.80 0.36
C ASP A 208 -13.75 -3.03 1.59
N LEU A 209 -14.26 -3.75 2.61
CA LEU A 209 -14.69 -3.15 3.88
C LEU A 209 -13.52 -2.54 4.66
N VAL A 210 -12.37 -3.22 4.70
CA VAL A 210 -11.18 -2.67 5.34
C VAL A 210 -10.69 -1.45 4.58
N ALA A 211 -10.61 -1.51 3.26
CA ALA A 211 -10.19 -0.41 2.41
C ALA A 211 -11.04 0.84 2.65
N SER A 212 -12.38 0.70 2.71
CA SER A 212 -13.28 1.84 2.98
C SER A 212 -13.07 2.49 4.35
N ASN A 213 -12.63 1.72 5.35
CA ASN A 213 -12.44 2.22 6.72
C ASN A 213 -11.04 2.78 6.97
N VAL A 214 -10.03 2.25 6.26
CA VAL A 214 -8.63 2.61 6.53
C VAL A 214 -8.03 3.58 5.52
N LEU A 215 -8.48 3.56 4.27
CA LEU A 215 -7.95 4.42 3.21
C LEU A 215 -8.79 5.68 3.08
N ALA A 216 -8.12 6.77 2.74
CA ALA A 216 -8.81 8.01 2.42
C ALA A 216 -9.45 7.93 1.02
N HIS A 217 -10.74 8.28 0.91
CA HIS A 217 -11.43 8.47 -0.36
C HIS A 217 -11.68 9.96 -0.64
N SER A 218 -12.11 10.69 0.39
CA SER A 218 -12.16 12.15 0.48
C SER A 218 -11.36 12.65 1.69
N LEU A 219 -11.02 13.94 1.73
CA LEU A 219 -10.47 14.59 2.94
C LEU A 219 -11.52 14.73 4.05
N GLU A 220 -12.80 14.66 3.70
CA GLU A 220 -13.92 14.82 4.63
C GLU A 220 -14.35 13.49 5.28
N ASP A 221 -13.85 12.36 4.79
CA ASP A 221 -14.26 11.05 5.28
C ASP A 221 -13.58 10.70 6.62
N GLU A 222 -14.29 10.03 7.50
CA GLU A 222 -13.68 9.43 8.68
C GLU A 222 -12.96 8.13 8.28
N SER A 223 -11.64 8.23 8.06
CA SER A 223 -10.78 7.08 7.80
C SER A 223 -9.52 7.12 8.67
N TYR A 224 -8.94 5.94 8.92
CA TYR A 224 -7.68 5.86 9.68
C TYR A 224 -6.54 6.63 8.99
N GLU A 225 -6.46 6.57 7.65
CA GLU A 225 -5.48 7.35 6.89
C GLU A 225 -5.70 8.86 7.02
N ASN A 226 -6.95 9.34 7.01
CA ASN A 226 -7.24 10.78 7.20
C ASN A 226 -6.83 11.28 8.59
N ALA A 227 -6.97 10.45 9.62
CA ALA A 227 -6.49 10.79 10.97
C ALA A 227 -4.96 10.97 10.97
N LEU A 228 -4.21 10.04 10.36
CA LEU A 228 -2.76 10.15 10.22
C LEU A 228 -2.35 11.37 9.38
N TYR A 229 -3.04 11.59 8.26
CA TYR A 229 -2.82 12.76 7.40
C TYR A 229 -3.03 14.07 8.17
N SER A 230 -4.07 14.16 8.99
CA SER A 230 -4.37 15.35 9.79
C SER A 230 -3.24 15.66 10.78
N THR A 231 -2.70 14.65 11.48
CA THR A 231 -1.52 14.84 12.33
C THR A 231 -0.33 15.32 11.52
N TRP A 232 -0.04 14.66 10.39
CA TRP A 232 1.07 15.02 9.53
C TRP A 232 0.95 16.46 9.01
N ALA A 233 -0.23 16.87 8.56
CA ALA A 233 -0.49 18.21 8.02
C ALA A 233 -0.30 19.30 9.09
N ALA A 234 -0.72 19.02 10.34
CA ALA A 234 -0.49 19.93 11.46
C ALA A 234 1.01 20.10 11.78
N LEU A 235 1.79 19.00 11.71
CA LEU A 235 3.24 19.05 11.91
C LEU A 235 3.94 19.82 10.78
N MET A 236 3.53 19.59 9.54
CA MET A 236 4.02 20.33 8.37
C MET A 236 3.81 21.83 8.55
N ALA A 237 2.58 22.25 8.88
CA ALA A 237 2.27 23.66 9.09
C ALA A 237 3.13 24.28 10.22
N ALA A 238 3.27 23.57 11.34
CA ALA A 238 4.11 24.03 12.45
C ALA A 238 5.60 24.17 12.07
N LEU A 239 6.11 23.31 11.19
CA LEU A 239 7.49 23.40 10.69
C LEU A 239 7.66 24.60 9.75
N GLU A 240 6.68 24.88 8.88
CA GLU A 240 6.67 26.05 8.00
C GLU A 240 6.61 27.37 8.78
N GLU A 241 5.86 27.42 9.89
CA GLU A 241 5.79 28.60 10.79
C GLU A 241 7.07 28.81 11.61
N SER A 242 7.91 27.78 11.75
CA SER A 242 9.16 27.81 12.53
C SER A 242 10.39 28.23 11.70
N GLN A 243 10.24 28.43 10.39
CA GLN A 243 11.29 28.83 9.44
C GLN A 243 11.15 30.30 9.04
#